data_AF-A0A285NW07-F1
#
_entry.id   AF-A0A285NW07-F1
#
_cell.length_a   1.000
_cell.length_b   1.000
_cell.length_c   1.000
_cell.angle_alpha   90.00
_cell.angle_beta   90.00
_cell.angle_gamma   90.00
#
_symmetry.space_group_name_H-M   'P 1'
#
loop_
_entity.id
_entity.type
_entity.pdbx_description
1 polymer ?
#
loop_
_entity_poly.entity_id
_entity_poly.type
_entity_poly.pdbx_seq_one_letter_code
_entity_poly.pdbx_strand_id
1 'polypeptide(L)'
;MTRPFDMVLFLSGVLIGANATQQRHIRQARVMQAAIQQRWQLHSPWSWRLKHVRWFFTHYLKDHSDSSSYYYRLTTELIFKRLGRPPIRLEKG
;
A
#
# COMPACT_ATOMS: atom_id res chain seq x y z
N MET A 1 -15.44 18.06 2.56
CA MET A 1 -14.72 17.23 1.56
C MET A 1 -13.23 17.49 1.71
N THR A 2 -12.47 16.54 2.25
CA THR A 2 -11.00 16.58 2.25
C THR A 2 -10.48 16.19 0.86
N ARG A 3 -9.57 16.98 0.30
CA ARG A 3 -8.89 16.67 -0.97
C ARG A 3 -8.28 15.25 -0.89
N PRO A 4 -8.48 14.37 -1.89
CA PRO A 4 -7.90 13.04 -1.88
C PRO A 4 -6.38 13.13 -1.80
N PHE A 5 -5.76 12.28 -0.98
CA PHE A 5 -4.31 12.24 -0.84
C PHE A 5 -3.65 11.86 -2.18
N ASP A 6 -2.65 12.63 -2.59
CA ASP A 6 -1.96 12.41 -3.86
C ASP A 6 -0.94 11.26 -3.74
N MET A 7 -1.41 10.05 -4.08
CA MET A 7 -0.58 8.85 -4.07
C MET A 7 0.53 8.87 -5.12
N VAL A 8 0.35 9.59 -6.23
CA VAL A 8 1.36 9.67 -7.29
C VAL A 8 2.54 10.49 -6.79
N LEU A 9 2.25 11.68 -6.25
CA LEU A 9 3.27 12.54 -5.66
C LEU A 9 3.95 11.87 -4.47
N PHE A 10 3.20 11.13 -3.65
CA PHE A 10 3.78 10.40 -2.53
C PHE A 10 4.82 9.36 -2.97
N LEU A 11 4.53 8.57 -4.02
CA LEU A 11 5.39 7.47 -4.47
C LEU A 11 6.47 7.89 -5.48
N SER A 12 6.41 9.09 -6.07
CA SER A 12 7.32 9.51 -7.16
C SER A 12 8.80 9.33 -6.84
N GLY A 13 9.23 9.56 -5.59
CA GLY A 13 10.62 9.41 -5.16
C GLY A 13 11.11 7.97 -4.95
N VAL A 14 10.22 6.97 -5.04
CA VAL A 14 10.58 5.55 -4.83
C VAL A 14 10.17 4.63 -5.98
N LEU A 15 9.37 5.12 -6.92
CA LEU A 15 8.97 4.37 -8.11
C LEU A 15 10.16 4.27 -9.08
N ILE A 16 10.50 3.05 -9.46
CA ILE A 16 11.59 2.73 -10.38
C ILE A 16 11.05 1.74 -11.43
N GLY A 17 11.72 1.69 -12.59
CA GLY A 17 11.42 0.73 -13.66
C GLY A 17 10.38 1.23 -14.65
N ALA A 18 9.83 0.31 -15.45
CA ALA A 18 8.94 0.64 -16.56
C ALA A 18 7.64 1.33 -16.11
N ASN A 19 7.11 2.22 -16.95
CA ASN A 19 5.87 2.95 -16.69
C ASN A 19 4.70 2.04 -16.30
N ALA A 20 4.54 0.89 -16.97
CA ALA A 20 3.48 -0.07 -16.66
C ALA A 20 3.59 -0.62 -15.21
N THR A 21 4.81 -0.89 -14.75
CA THR A 21 5.08 -1.35 -13.38
C THR A 21 4.80 -0.24 -12.37
N GLN A 22 5.22 0.99 -12.66
CA GLN A 22 4.95 2.13 -11.79
C GLN A 22 3.45 2.37 -11.63
N GLN A 23 2.68 2.32 -12.74
CA GLN A 23 1.23 2.48 -12.72
C GLN A 23 0.52 1.37 -11.93
N ARG A 24 1.03 0.15 -11.96
CA ARG A 24 0.52 -0.95 -11.13
C ARG A 24 0.64 -0.60 -9.64
N HIS A 25 1.82 -0.17 -9.20
CA HIS A 25 2.04 0.21 -7.81
C HIS A 25 1.15 1.37 -7.37
N ILE A 26 0.98 2.39 -8.21
CA ILE A 26 0.08 3.51 -7.94
C ILE A 26 -1.36 3.04 -7.76
N ARG A 27 -1.87 2.18 -8.66
CA ARG A 27 -3.23 1.63 -8.55
C ARG A 27 -3.42 0.82 -7.27
N GLN A 28 -2.48 -0.06 -6.95
CA GLN A 28 -2.54 -0.87 -5.74
C GLN A 28 -2.45 -0.02 -4.47
N ALA A 29 -1.57 0.99 -4.43
CA ALA A 29 -1.45 1.88 -3.28
C ALA A 29 -2.73 2.70 -3.04
N ARG A 30 -3.44 3.10 -4.11
CA ARG A 30 -4.77 3.74 -4.01
C ARG A 30 -5.81 2.79 -3.44
N VAL A 31 -5.82 1.52 -3.83
CA VAL A 31 -6.73 0.51 -3.23
C VAL A 31 -6.43 0.33 -1.73
N MET A 32 -5.15 0.20 -1.37
CA MET A 32 -4.73 0.13 0.04
C MET A 32 -5.22 1.35 0.83
N GLN A 33 -5.04 2.55 0.27
CA GLN A 33 -5.51 3.79 0.90
C GLN A 33 -7.02 3.81 1.08
N ALA A 34 -7.79 3.48 0.04
CA ALA A 34 -9.25 3.46 0.14
C ALA A 34 -9.74 2.48 1.21
N ALA A 35 -9.21 1.26 1.22
CA ALA A 35 -9.59 0.23 2.20
C ALA A 35 -9.22 0.61 3.64
N ILE A 36 -8.01 1.12 3.87
CA ILE A 36 -7.54 1.55 5.19
C ILE A 36 -8.30 2.81 5.65
N GLN A 37 -8.55 3.76 4.74
CA GLN A 37 -9.33 4.95 5.05
C GLN A 37 -10.76 4.59 5.43
N GLN A 38 -11.41 3.69 4.69
CA GLN A 38 -12.78 3.25 4.99
C GLN A 38 -12.89 2.66 6.41
N ARG A 39 -11.90 1.89 6.85
CA ARG A 39 -11.92 1.23 8.16
C ARG A 39 -11.49 2.11 9.33
N TRP A 40 -10.46 2.96 9.17
CA TRP A 40 -9.87 3.74 10.27
C TRP A 40 -9.95 5.26 10.09
N GLN A 41 -10.56 5.76 9.01
CA GLN A 41 -10.59 7.18 8.68
C GLN A 41 -9.19 7.81 8.55
N LEU A 42 -8.20 7.01 8.14
CA LEU A 42 -6.83 7.47 7.90
C LEU A 42 -6.65 7.89 6.45
N HIS A 43 -6.60 9.20 6.22
CA HIS A 43 -6.53 9.77 4.87
C HIS A 43 -5.16 9.67 4.21
N SER A 44 -4.08 9.42 4.96
CA SER A 44 -2.72 9.43 4.44
C SER A 44 -1.90 8.21 4.88
N PRO A 45 -1.06 7.64 3.97
CA PRO A 45 -0.04 6.63 4.31
C PRO A 45 0.91 7.02 5.45
N TRP A 46 1.17 8.32 5.68
CA TRP A 46 2.01 8.79 6.78
C TRP A 46 1.51 8.30 8.16
N SER A 47 0.19 8.21 8.33
CA SER A 47 -0.45 7.76 9.58
C SER A 47 -0.55 6.25 9.71
N TRP A 48 -0.12 5.47 8.70
CA TRP A 48 -0.26 4.02 8.76
C TRP A 48 0.66 3.43 9.81
N ARG A 49 0.20 2.35 10.44
CA ARG A 49 0.97 1.50 11.35
C ARG A 49 0.93 0.07 10.83
N LEU A 50 1.84 -0.77 11.31
CA LEU A 50 1.93 -2.18 10.88
C LEU A 50 0.58 -2.92 10.96
N LYS A 51 -0.23 -2.64 11.99
CA LYS A 51 -1.57 -3.23 12.15
C LYS A 51 -2.53 -2.94 10.98
N HIS A 52 -2.46 -1.75 10.37
CA HIS A 52 -3.35 -1.39 9.27
C HIS A 52 -3.00 -2.19 8.02
N VAL A 53 -1.69 -2.32 7.76
CA VAL A 53 -1.17 -3.09 6.63
C VAL A 53 -1.42 -4.58 6.83
N ARG A 54 -1.15 -5.13 8.03
CA ARG A 54 -1.45 -6.54 8.34
C ARG A 54 -2.92 -6.87 8.15
N TRP A 55 -3.83 -6.03 8.61
CA TRP A 55 -5.25 -6.21 8.37
C TRP A 55 -5.59 -6.16 6.88
N PHE A 56 -4.99 -5.25 6.10
CA PHE A 56 -5.22 -5.22 4.65
C PHE A 56 -4.89 -6.57 4.00
N PHE A 57 -3.75 -7.18 4.34
CA PHE A 57 -3.40 -8.51 3.82
C PHE A 57 -4.28 -9.64 4.36
N THR A 58 -4.56 -9.66 5.66
CA THR A 58 -5.23 -10.79 6.31
C THR A 58 -6.75 -10.75 6.21
N HIS A 59 -7.36 -9.58 6.00
CA HIS A 59 -8.81 -9.42 5.97
C HIS A 59 -9.31 -8.86 4.64
N TYR A 60 -8.69 -7.81 4.10
CA TYR A 60 -9.16 -7.21 2.85
C TYR A 60 -8.79 -8.07 1.64
N LEU A 61 -7.60 -8.66 1.62
CA LEU A 61 -7.14 -9.56 0.57
C LEU A 61 -7.39 -11.05 0.86
N LYS A 62 -8.21 -11.40 1.85
CA LYS A 62 -8.36 -12.79 2.31
C LYS A 62 -8.78 -13.78 1.19
N ASP A 63 -9.60 -13.30 0.25
CA ASP A 63 -10.14 -14.10 -0.87
C ASP A 63 -9.39 -13.85 -2.19
N HIS A 64 -8.30 -13.07 -2.15
CA HIS A 64 -7.49 -12.77 -3.32
C HIS A 64 -6.44 -13.87 -3.55
N SER A 65 -6.08 -14.08 -4.82
CA SER A 65 -5.01 -15.02 -5.18
C SER A 65 -3.67 -14.62 -4.57
N ASP A 66 -2.80 -15.62 -4.34
CA ASP A 66 -1.42 -15.41 -3.90
C ASP A 66 -0.65 -14.46 -4.81
N SER A 67 -0.91 -14.53 -6.13
CA SER A 67 -0.32 -13.63 -7.11
C SER A 67 -0.75 -12.17 -6.91
N SER A 68 -2.02 -11.93 -6.60
CA SER A 68 -2.55 -10.60 -6.28
C SER A 68 -1.92 -10.08 -4.98
N SER A 69 -1.93 -10.90 -3.94
CA SER A 69 -1.31 -10.62 -2.63
C SER A 69 0.19 -10.33 -2.75
N TYR A 70 0.91 -11.05 -3.61
CA TYR A 70 2.33 -10.81 -3.89
C TYR A 70 2.59 -9.40 -4.42
N TYR A 71 1.83 -8.93 -5.40
CA TYR A 71 2.04 -7.57 -5.94
C TYR A 71 1.67 -6.48 -4.93
N TYR A 72 0.66 -6.70 -4.08
CA TYR A 72 0.37 -5.78 -2.98
C TYR A 72 1.52 -5.72 -1.96
N ARG A 73 2.23 -6.83 -1.73
CA ARG A 73 3.42 -6.86 -0.87
C ARG A 73 4.54 -6.00 -1.44
N LEU A 74 4.83 -6.13 -2.74
CA LEU A 74 5.80 -5.26 -3.41
C LEU A 74 5.43 -3.78 -3.32
N THR A 75 4.15 -3.45 -3.49
CA THR A 75 3.65 -2.08 -3.32
C THR A 75 3.82 -1.58 -1.88
N THR A 76 3.62 -2.45 -0.89
CA THR A 76 3.82 -2.12 0.53
C THR A 76 5.28 -1.80 0.84
N GLU A 77 6.23 -2.52 0.25
CA GLU A 77 7.66 -2.25 0.41
C GLU A 77 8.03 -0.86 -0.12
N LEU A 78 7.48 -0.44 -1.26
CA LEU A 78 7.69 0.91 -1.79
C LEU A 78 7.11 1.99 -0.86
N ILE A 79 5.91 1.77 -0.32
CA ILE A 79 5.31 2.68 0.67
C ILE A 79 6.20 2.77 1.90
N PHE A 80 6.72 1.65 2.41
CA PHE A 80 7.55 1.64 3.62
C PHE A 80 8.92 2.27 3.38
N LYS A 81 9.52 2.04 2.22
CA LYS A 81 10.71 2.76 1.75
C LYS A 81 10.46 4.27 1.76
N ARG A 82 9.32 4.71 1.23
CA ARG A 82 8.94 6.14 1.21
C ARG A 82 8.75 6.73 2.60
N LEU A 83 8.27 5.93 3.55
CA LEU A 83 8.09 6.29 4.96
C LEU A 83 9.39 6.20 5.79
N GLY A 84 10.51 5.77 5.21
CA GLY A 84 11.76 5.55 5.94
C GLY A 84 11.69 4.40 6.95
N ARG A 85 10.87 3.39 6.68
CA ARG A 85 10.64 2.24 7.57
C ARG A 85 11.29 0.96 7.01
N PRO A 86 11.73 0.04 7.88
CA PRO A 86 12.25 -1.24 7.42
C PRO A 86 11.16 -2.05 6.68
N PRO A 87 11.53 -2.93 5.72
CA PRO A 87 10.58 -3.79 5.04
C PRO A 87 9.75 -4.61 6.02
N ILE A 88 8.47 -4.81 5.69
CA ILE A 88 7.60 -5.64 6.53
C ILE A 88 7.94 -7.10 6.29
N ARG A 89 8.48 -7.78 7.30
CA ARG A 89 8.37 -9.24 7.39
C ARG A 89 6.92 -9.58 7.74
N LEU A 90 6.09 -9.70 6.71
CA LEU A 90 4.82 -10.43 6.83
C LEU A 90 5.24 -11.89 6.90
N GLU A 91 5.28 -12.44 8.12
CA GLU A 91 5.40 -13.88 8.29
C GLU A 91 4.26 -14.52 7.50
N LYS A 92 4.61 -15.55 6.71
CA LYS A 92 3.60 -16.36 6.03
C LYS A 92 2.80 -17.02 7.17
N GLY A 93 1.55 -16.60 7.33
CA GLY A 93 0.58 -17.38 8.09
C GLY A 93 0.32 -18.70 7.38
#